data_AF-A0A5K1CQT2-F1
#
_entry.id   AF-A0A5K1CQT2-F1
#
_cell.length_a   1.000
_cell.length_b   1.000
_cell.length_c   1.000
_cell.angle_alpha   90.00
_cell.angle_beta   90.00
_cell.angle_gamma   90.00
#
_symmetry.space_group_name_H-M   'P 1'
#
loop_
_entity.id
_entity.type
_entity.pdbx_description
1 polymer ?
#
loop_
_entity_poly.entity_id
_entity_poly.type
_entity_poly.pdbx_seq_one_letter_code
_entity_poly.pdbx_strand_id
1 'polypeptide(L)' 'MFYFFFESRGSKDDPVVIWLTGGPGCSSELALFYENGPFTIADNMSLLWNDYGWDK' A
#
# COMPACT_ATOMS: atom_id res chain seq x y z
N MET A 1 -7.76 15.79 4.68
CA MET A 1 -6.99 14.83 3.87
C MET A 1 -6.76 13.60 4.74
N PHE A 2 -7.06 12.41 4.22
CA PHE A 2 -6.83 11.14 4.92
C PHE A 2 -5.56 10.48 4.34
N TYR A 3 -4.84 9.69 5.14
CA TYR A 3 -3.63 8.99 4.70
C TYR A 3 -3.46 7.65 5.42
N PHE A 4 -2.80 6.70 4.75
CA PHE A 4 -2.21 5.52 5.35
C PHE A 4 -0.68 5.60 5.22
N PHE A 5 0.04 5.18 6.25
CA PHE A 5 1.49 5.12 6.26
C PHE A 5 1.95 3.76 6.79
N PHE A 6 2.89 3.15 6.09
CA PHE A 6 3.52 1.88 6.45
C PHE A 6 5.03 2.10 6.47
N GLU A 7 5.69 1.66 7.54
CA GLU A 7 7.15 1.70 7.63
C GLU A 7 7.77 0.63 6.73
N SER A 8 9.03 0.84 6.33
CA SER A 8 9.80 -0.18 5.62
C SER A 8 9.93 -1.45 6.48
N ARG A 9 9.75 -2.61 5.86
CA ARG A 9 10.02 -3.94 6.42
C ARG A 9 11.50 -4.31 6.37
N GLY A 10 12.31 -3.54 5.64
CA GLY A 10 13.75 -3.73 5.47
C GLY A 10 14.57 -2.96 6.51
N SER A 11 14.88 -1.70 6.21
CA SER A 11 15.74 -0.83 7.02
C SER A 11 15.03 0.46 7.44
N LYS A 12 15.48 1.05 8.56
CA LYS A 12 15.03 2.37 9.02
C LYS A 12 15.58 3.52 8.17
N ASP A 13 16.61 3.24 7.37
CA ASP A 13 17.26 4.22 6.48
C ASP A 13 16.62 4.24 5.07
N ASP A 14 15.61 3.40 4.83
CA ASP A 14 14.90 3.34 3.55
C ASP A 14 14.07 4.61 3.30
N PRO A 15 13.89 5.02 2.03
CA PRO A 15 13.25 6.29 1.70
C PRO A 15 11.75 6.29 2.00
N VAL A 16 11.19 7.48 2.22
CA VAL A 16 9.74 7.69 2.27
C VAL A 16 9.22 7.90 0.85
N VAL A 17 8.20 7.12 0.46
CA VAL A 17 7.51 7.24 -0.83
C VAL A 17 6.07 7.70 -0.61
N ILE A 18 5.64 8.70 -1.38
CA ILE A 18 4.24 9.12 -1.45
C ILE A 18 3.64 8.54 -2.72
N TRP A 19 2.51 7.85 -2.61
CA TRP A 19 1.77 7.30 -3.74
C TRP A 19 0.40 7.94 -3.89
N LEU A 20 0.08 8.36 -5.12
CA LEU A 20 -1.17 9.03 -5.47
C LEU A 20 -1.81 8.32 -6.65
N THR A 21 -2.96 7.69 -6.44
CA THR A 21 -3.74 7.10 -7.53
C THR A 21 -4.42 8.21 -8.33
N GLY A 22 -4.53 8.00 -9.65
CA GLY A 22 -5.13 8.94 -10.58
C GLY A 22 -6.66 8.97 -10.56
N GLY A 23 -7.28 9.26 -11.70
CA GLY A 23 -8.73 9.45 -11.83
C GLY A 23 -9.05 10.59 -12.79
N PRO A 24 -9.80 11.62 -12.38
CA PRO A 24 -9.90 12.20 -11.03
C PRO A 24 -10.93 11.56 -10.10
N GLY A 25 -10.67 11.57 -8.79
CA GLY A 25 -11.62 11.19 -7.73
C GLY A 25 -11.48 9.75 -7.19
N CYS A 26 -10.55 8.95 -7.72
CA CYS A 26 -10.28 7.61 -7.18
C CYS A 26 -9.48 7.69 -5.87
N SER A 27 -9.72 6.72 -4.99
CA SER A 27 -9.03 6.57 -3.72
C SER A 27 -7.65 5.93 -3.92
N SER A 28 -6.63 6.43 -3.21
CA SER A 28 -5.29 5.80 -3.21
C SER A 28 -5.28 4.42 -2.52
N GLU A 29 -6.34 4.06 -1.80
CA GLU A 29 -6.58 2.72 -1.26
C GLU A 29 -6.67 1.66 -2.36
N LEU A 30 -6.96 2.04 -3.62
CA LEU A 30 -6.84 1.14 -4.76
C LEU A 30 -5.42 0.58 -4.85
N ALA A 31 -4.40 1.45 -4.82
CA ALA A 31 -3.02 1.03 -4.90
C ALA A 31 -2.56 0.27 -3.66
N LEU A 32 -3.10 0.64 -2.49
CA LEU A 32 -2.81 -0.01 -1.22
C LEU A 32 -3.22 -1.50 -1.23
N PHE A 33 -4.38 -1.84 -1.81
CA PHE A 33 -4.92 -3.21 -1.75
C PHE A 33 -4.81 -4.02 -3.05
N TYR A 34 -4.63 -3.35 -4.20
CA TYR A 34 -4.69 -4.00 -5.52
C TYR A 34 -3.47 -3.75 -6.41
N GLU A 35 -2.52 -2.92 -5.99
CA GLU A 35 -1.30 -2.66 -6.76
C GLU A 35 -0.04 -3.00 -5.95
N ASN A 36 0.56 -2.02 -5.29
CA ASN A 36 1.89 -2.09 -4.71
C ASN A 36 1.93 -1.92 -3.18
N GLY A 37 0.77 -1.87 -2.52
CA GLY A 37 0.71 -1.80 -1.06
C GLY A 37 1.08 -3.11 -0.35
N PRO A 38 1.15 -3.06 0.99
CA PRO A 38 1.62 -4.17 1.83
C PRO A 38 0.66 -5.35 1.90
N PHE A 39 -0.61 -5.15 1.53
CA PHE A 39 -1.65 -6.16 1.67
C PHE A 39 -2.46 -6.31 0.39
N THR A 40 -3.02 -7.50 0.20
CA THR A 40 -4.14 -7.75 -0.70
C THR A 40 -5.35 -8.25 0.10
N ILE A 41 -6.55 -8.08 -0.46
CA ILE A 41 -7.80 -8.52 0.17
C ILE A 41 -8.15 -9.91 -0.39
N ALA A 42 -8.20 -10.91 0.50
CA ALA A 42 -8.64 -12.26 0.14
C ALA A 42 -10.17 -12.34 -0.02
N ASP A 43 -10.65 -13.43 -0.64
CA ASP A 43 -12.09 -13.67 -0.85
C ASP A 43 -12.91 -13.67 0.45
N ASN A 44 -12.30 -14.06 1.57
CA ASN A 44 -12.92 -14.04 2.90
C ASN A 44 -12.82 -12.68 3.61
N MET A 45 -12.43 -11.62 2.89
CA MET A 45 -12.23 -10.25 3.39
C MET A 45 -11.09 -10.11 4.42
N SER A 46 -10.24 -11.12 4.58
CA SER A 46 -9.01 -11.00 5.37
C SER A 46 -7.88 -10.31 4.59
N LEU A 47 -6.94 -9.72 5.32
CA LEU A 47 -5.72 -9.16 4.73
C LEU A 47 -4.66 -10.25 4.59
N LEU A 48 -4.10 -10.38 3.40
CA LEU A 48 -2.93 -11.20 3.13
C LEU A 48 -1.74 -10.31 2.82
N TRP A 49 -0.56 -10.67 3.34
CA TRP A 49 0.67 -9.96 3.02
C TRP A 49 0.98 -10.03 1.53
N ASN A 50 1.37 -8.89 0.96
CA ASN A 50 1.93 -8.81 -0.37
C ASN A 50 3.45 -8.98 -0.29
N ASP A 51 3.95 -10.10 -0.82
CA ASP A 51 5.39 -10.41 -0.85
C ASP A 51 6.19 -9.49 -1.80
N TYR A 52 5.49 -8.73 -2.65
CA TYR A 52 6.03 -7.77 -3.61
C TYR A 52 5.57 -6.32 -3.34
N GLY A 53 5.04 -6.06 -2.14
CA GLY A 53 4.69 -4.70 -1.70
C GLY A 53 5.92 -3.79 -1.66
N TRP A 54 5.72 -2.51 -1.95
CA TRP A 54 6.80 -1.51 -2.00
C TRP A 54 7.33 -1.08 -0.63
N ASP A 55 6.71 -1.55 0.44
CA ASP A 55 7.18 -1.41 1.81
C ASP A 55 8.28 -2.43 2.17
N LYS A 56 8.71 -3.29 1.23
CA LYS A 56 9.76 -4.30 1.43
C LYS A 56 11.12 -3.81 0.96
#